data_AF-A0A034V0L2-F1
#
_entry.id   AF-A0A034V0L2-F1
#
_cell.length_a   1.000
_cell.length_b   1.000
_cell.length_c   1.000
_cell.angle_alpha   90.00
_cell.angle_beta   90.00
_cell.angle_gamma   90.00
#
_symmetry.space_group_name_H-M   'P 1'
#
loop_
_entity.id
_entity.type
_entity.pdbx_description
1 polymer ?
#
loop_
_entity_poly.entity_id
_entity_poly.type
_entity_poly.pdbx_seq_one_letter_code
_entity_poly.pdbx_strand_id
1 'polypeptide(L)'
;KIQDLPDFDGRAEDWPMFAAAFAQSTASYNYSNFENNQRLQRCLKGEARETVHSLLIHPDNVPAVMDTLRFRFGRPELLIKCQLRQVREMPYISESAIDKMIPFSVKVKNLAVFLQSVNGQQHLCNPTLLEELVGKLPMSKKLDWAKTSSTIQPYPTIKDFSTWLSGVADLICTVQDSGRTHSTEPKRRVLLQTANNAREILCPLCHVGHHIFDC
;
A
#
# COMPACT_ATOMS: atom_id res chain seq x y z
N LYS A 1 3.85 -33.85 -1.47
CA LYS A 1 3.63 -32.96 -2.64
C LYS A 1 4.58 -31.78 -2.49
N ILE A 2 5.43 -31.51 -3.49
CA ILE A 2 6.40 -30.40 -3.43
C ILE A 2 5.64 -29.08 -3.52
N GLN A 3 5.96 -28.12 -2.65
CA GLN A 3 5.37 -26.79 -2.67
C GLN A 3 6.01 -25.94 -3.78
N ASP A 4 5.16 -25.35 -4.62
CA ASP A 4 5.59 -24.47 -5.70
C ASP A 4 6.12 -23.13 -5.15
N LEU A 5 7.07 -22.55 -5.87
CA LEU A 5 7.57 -21.20 -5.62
C LEU A 5 6.73 -20.17 -6.39
N PRO A 6 6.64 -18.91 -5.93
CA PRO A 6 6.07 -17.86 -6.75
C PRO A 6 6.90 -17.70 -8.02
N ASP A 7 6.22 -17.40 -9.14
CA ASP A 7 6.91 -17.09 -10.39
C ASP A 7 7.84 -15.90 -10.20
N PHE A 8 9.02 -15.96 -10.82
CA PHE A 8 10.03 -14.90 -10.72
C PHE A 8 10.65 -14.65 -12.09
N ASP A 9 10.43 -13.45 -12.62
CA ASP A 9 10.84 -13.03 -13.96
C ASP A 9 12.13 -12.18 -13.98
N GLY A 10 12.61 -11.76 -12.80
CA GLY A 10 13.79 -10.90 -12.65
C GLY A 10 13.48 -9.51 -12.08
N ARG A 11 12.23 -9.20 -11.74
CA ARG A 11 11.90 -7.94 -11.05
C ARG A 11 12.52 -7.90 -9.66
N ALA A 12 13.40 -6.94 -9.43
CA ALA A 12 14.05 -6.75 -8.13
C ALA A 12 13.03 -6.61 -6.97
N GLU A 13 11.89 -5.98 -7.24
CA GLU A 13 10.83 -5.77 -6.24
C GLU A 13 10.19 -7.07 -5.73
N ASP A 14 10.18 -8.12 -6.57
CA ASP A 14 9.61 -9.43 -6.24
C ASP A 14 10.64 -10.36 -5.58
N TRP A 15 11.93 -10.00 -5.64
CA TRP A 15 13.01 -10.81 -5.07
C TRP A 15 12.83 -11.14 -3.59
N PRO A 16 12.50 -10.19 -2.68
CA PRO A 16 12.37 -10.51 -1.25
C PRO A 16 11.32 -11.59 -0.98
N MET A 17 10.20 -11.54 -1.69
CA MET A 17 9.13 -12.54 -1.57
C MET A 17 9.59 -13.90 -2.09
N PHE A 18 10.20 -13.93 -3.28
CA PHE A 18 10.73 -15.14 -3.89
C PHE A 18 11.81 -15.81 -3.02
N ALA A 19 12.80 -15.03 -2.56
CA ALA A 19 13.90 -15.52 -1.75
C ALA A 19 13.43 -16.04 -0.38
N ALA A 20 12.49 -15.33 0.26
CA ALA A 20 11.88 -15.78 1.51
C ALA A 20 11.09 -17.09 1.31
N ALA A 21 10.28 -17.16 0.25
CA ALA A 21 9.52 -18.38 -0.07
C ALA A 21 10.46 -19.56 -0.31
N PHE A 22 11.54 -19.38 -1.07
CA PHE A 22 12.56 -20.41 -1.28
C PHE A 22 13.20 -20.85 0.03
N ALA A 23 13.74 -19.92 0.82
CA ALA A 23 14.48 -20.24 2.03
C ALA A 23 13.59 -20.92 3.10
N GLN A 24 12.40 -20.36 3.36
CA GLN A 24 11.50 -20.88 4.38
C GLN A 24 10.97 -22.25 4.03
N SER A 25 10.48 -22.45 2.81
CA SER A 25 9.97 -23.76 2.39
C SER A 25 11.07 -24.82 2.31
N THR A 26 12.28 -24.47 1.86
CA THR A 26 13.43 -25.39 1.89
C THR A 26 13.75 -25.84 3.31
N ALA A 27 13.75 -24.90 4.27
CA ALA A 27 13.98 -25.23 5.68
C ALA A 27 12.83 -26.03 6.30
N SER A 28 11.57 -25.67 6.05
CA SER A 28 10.40 -26.32 6.65
C SER A 28 10.18 -27.74 6.15
N TYR A 29 10.50 -28.01 4.88
CA TYR A 29 10.27 -29.32 4.24
C TYR A 29 11.55 -30.13 4.00
N ASN A 30 12.71 -29.60 4.40
CA ASN A 30 14.03 -30.21 4.15
C ASN A 30 14.26 -30.57 2.68
N TYR A 31 13.90 -29.68 1.76
CA TYR A 31 14.06 -29.95 0.33
C TYR A 31 15.54 -30.12 -0.06
N SER A 32 15.81 -31.21 -0.76
CA SER A 32 17.09 -31.49 -1.39
C SER A 32 17.39 -30.52 -2.54
N ASN A 33 18.65 -30.50 -2.98
CA ASN A 33 19.05 -29.79 -4.20
C ASN A 33 18.27 -30.26 -5.43
N PHE A 34 17.90 -31.54 -5.50
CA PHE A 34 17.10 -32.08 -6.60
C PHE A 34 15.71 -31.44 -6.63
N GLU A 35 15.00 -31.45 -5.49
CA GLU A 35 13.67 -30.86 -5.38
C GLU A 35 13.71 -29.35 -5.61
N ASN A 36 14.70 -28.66 -5.06
CA ASN A 36 14.88 -27.22 -5.28
C ASN A 36 15.18 -26.86 -6.73
N ASN A 37 16.01 -27.65 -7.42
CA ASN A 37 16.27 -27.45 -8.84
C ASN A 37 14.98 -27.62 -9.67
N GLN A 38 14.16 -28.63 -9.39
CA GLN A 38 12.86 -28.82 -10.06
C GLN A 38 11.91 -27.63 -9.83
N ARG A 39 11.88 -27.08 -8.61
CA ARG A 39 11.06 -25.91 -8.27
C ARG A 39 11.53 -24.66 -9.01
N LEU A 40 12.84 -24.42 -9.03
CA LEU A 40 13.47 -23.29 -9.74
C LEU A 40 13.23 -23.37 -11.25
N GLN A 41 13.37 -24.54 -11.86
CA GLN A 41 13.10 -24.73 -13.29
C GLN A 41 11.65 -24.40 -13.67
N ARG A 42 10.70 -24.56 -12.75
CA ARG A 42 9.28 -24.26 -13.00
C ARG A 42 8.96 -22.78 -12.83
N CYS A 43 9.44 -22.14 -11.75
CA CYS A 43 9.03 -20.79 -11.37
C CYS A 43 9.86 -19.68 -12.05
N LEU A 44 11.10 -19.96 -12.47
CA LEU A 44 11.93 -18.94 -13.11
C LEU A 44 11.48 -18.68 -14.55
N LYS A 45 11.19 -17.41 -14.84
CA LYS A 45 10.76 -16.88 -16.14
C LYS A 45 11.71 -15.77 -16.62
N GLY A 46 11.55 -15.33 -17.86
CA GLY A 46 12.20 -14.12 -18.40
C GLY A 46 13.70 -14.02 -18.13
N GLU A 47 14.15 -12.82 -17.79
CA GLU A 47 15.57 -12.50 -17.52
C GLU A 47 16.13 -13.34 -16.36
N ALA A 48 15.32 -13.63 -15.34
CA ALA A 48 15.75 -14.48 -14.23
C ALA A 48 16.11 -15.89 -14.69
N ARG A 49 15.30 -16.50 -15.56
CA ARG A 49 15.58 -17.83 -16.12
C ARG A 49 16.81 -17.81 -17.01
N GLU A 50 16.91 -16.81 -17.89
CA GLU A 50 18.04 -16.66 -18.82
C GLU A 50 19.37 -16.52 -18.08
N THR A 51 19.39 -15.72 -17.01
CA THR A 51 20.58 -15.44 -16.18
C THR A 51 21.22 -16.71 -15.61
N VAL A 52 20.42 -17.72 -15.26
CA VAL A 52 20.90 -18.96 -14.60
C VAL A 52 20.66 -20.21 -15.44
N HIS A 53 20.33 -20.05 -16.72
CA HIS A 53 19.91 -21.15 -17.59
C HIS A 53 20.91 -22.31 -17.60
N SER A 54 22.20 -22.02 -17.77
CA SER A 54 23.27 -23.03 -17.79
C SER A 54 23.53 -23.67 -16.42
N LEU A 55 23.17 -23.01 -15.32
CA LEU A 55 23.34 -23.54 -13.97
C LEU A 55 22.24 -24.53 -13.62
N LEU A 56 21.04 -24.39 -14.21
CA LEU A 56 19.88 -25.24 -13.91
C LEU A 56 20.01 -26.70 -14.37
N ILE A 57 21.07 -27.04 -15.12
CA ILE A 57 21.30 -28.39 -15.68
C ILE A 57 21.57 -29.47 -14.62
N HIS A 58 22.07 -29.08 -13.44
CA HIS A 58 22.43 -30.02 -12.38
C HIS A 58 21.92 -29.55 -11.01
N PRO A 59 21.32 -30.44 -10.19
CA PRO A 59 20.87 -30.11 -8.84
C PRO A 59 21.93 -29.47 -7.95
N ASP A 60 23.17 -29.94 -8.01
CA ASP A 60 24.25 -29.43 -7.15
C ASP A 60 24.59 -27.96 -7.37
N ASN A 61 24.13 -27.37 -8.48
CA ASN A 61 24.32 -25.95 -8.77
C ASN A 61 23.28 -25.05 -8.08
N VAL A 62 22.29 -25.59 -7.36
CA VAL A 62 21.25 -24.78 -6.70
C VAL A 62 21.80 -23.64 -5.84
N PRO A 63 22.87 -23.82 -5.03
CA PRO A 63 23.49 -22.71 -4.31
C PRO A 63 23.99 -21.61 -5.27
N ALA A 64 24.69 -21.98 -6.34
CA ALA A 64 25.20 -21.05 -7.34
C ALA A 64 24.07 -20.33 -8.10
N VAL A 65 22.94 -21.01 -8.37
CA VAL A 65 21.74 -20.40 -8.96
C VAL A 65 21.21 -19.31 -8.04
N MET A 66 20.99 -19.61 -6.76
CA MET A 66 20.46 -18.65 -5.79
C MET A 66 21.39 -17.47 -5.57
N ASP A 67 22.71 -17.70 -5.51
CA ASP A 67 23.70 -16.64 -5.41
C ASP A 67 23.72 -15.73 -6.64
N THR A 68 23.62 -16.30 -7.84
CA THR A 68 23.58 -15.53 -9.09
C THR A 68 22.31 -14.67 -9.17
N LEU A 69 21.15 -15.23 -8.84
CA LEU A 69 19.89 -14.47 -8.80
C LEU A 69 19.93 -13.36 -7.75
N ARG A 70 20.47 -13.63 -6.57
CA ARG A 70 20.65 -12.63 -5.50
C ARG A 70 21.56 -11.50 -5.97
N PHE A 71 22.69 -11.82 -6.58
CA PHE A 71 23.63 -10.84 -7.10
C PHE A 71 23.01 -9.97 -8.19
N ARG A 72 22.22 -10.57 -9.09
CA ARG A 72 21.63 -9.84 -10.22
C ARG A 72 20.42 -8.99 -9.81
N PHE A 73 19.50 -9.56 -9.01
CA PHE A 73 18.17 -8.98 -8.77
C PHE A 73 17.91 -8.62 -7.31
N GLY A 74 18.68 -9.19 -6.37
CA GLY A 74 18.40 -9.14 -4.94
C GLY A 74 19.33 -8.29 -4.09
N ARG A 75 20.23 -7.53 -4.70
CA ARG A 75 21.20 -6.70 -3.97
C ARG A 75 20.50 -5.59 -3.19
N PRO A 76 20.83 -5.37 -1.90
CA PRO A 76 20.22 -4.33 -1.09
C PRO A 76 20.20 -2.95 -1.75
N GLU A 77 21.30 -2.57 -2.42
CA GLU A 77 21.42 -1.27 -3.10
C GLU A 77 20.41 -1.13 -4.24
N LEU A 78 20.16 -2.22 -4.98
CA LEU A 78 19.16 -2.25 -6.04
C LEU A 78 17.75 -2.12 -5.48
N LEU A 79 17.45 -2.88 -4.42
CA LEU A 79 16.14 -2.84 -3.77
C LEU A 79 15.84 -1.46 -3.17
N ILE A 80 16.82 -0.86 -2.49
CA ILE A 80 16.74 0.52 -2.00
C ILE A 80 16.46 1.47 -3.15
N LYS A 81 17.22 1.38 -4.25
CA LYS A 81 17.02 2.25 -5.42
C LYS A 81 15.60 2.12 -6.00
N CYS A 82 15.03 0.93 -6.05
CA CYS A 82 13.65 0.72 -6.49
C CYS A 82 12.64 1.37 -5.54
N GLN A 83 12.76 1.12 -4.23
CA GLN A 83 11.85 1.72 -3.23
C GLN A 83 11.92 3.25 -3.21
N LEU A 84 13.14 3.82 -3.32
CA LEU A 84 13.33 5.27 -3.41
C LEU A 84 12.70 5.86 -4.68
N ARG A 85 12.79 5.16 -5.82
CA ARG A 85 12.16 5.61 -7.06
C ARG A 85 10.65 5.71 -6.91
N GLN A 86 10.01 4.68 -6.35
CA GLN A 86 8.55 4.66 -6.18
C GLN A 86 8.04 5.85 -5.37
N VAL A 87 8.72 6.24 -4.29
CA VAL A 87 8.29 7.38 -3.47
C VAL A 87 8.59 8.73 -4.14
N ARG A 88 9.68 8.82 -4.91
CA ARG A 88 10.09 10.04 -5.63
C ARG A 88 9.17 10.37 -6.80
N GLU A 89 8.67 9.34 -7.48
CA GLU A 89 7.74 9.46 -8.60
C GLU A 89 6.32 9.85 -8.16
N MET A 90 6.01 9.81 -6.86
CA MET A 90 4.71 10.26 -6.39
C MET A 90 4.50 11.75 -6.70
N PRO A 91 3.32 12.15 -7.22
CA PRO A 91 3.05 13.53 -7.58
C PRO A 91 2.91 14.42 -6.34
N TYR A 92 2.98 15.73 -6.56
CA TYR A 92 2.59 16.70 -5.55
C TYR A 92 1.12 16.53 -5.17
N ILE A 93 0.82 16.62 -3.87
CA ILE A 93 -0.52 16.54 -3.30
C ILE A 93 -1.01 17.97 -3.02
N SER A 94 -2.05 18.39 -3.73
CA SER A 94 -2.69 19.69 -3.49
C SER A 94 -3.63 19.66 -2.29
N GLU A 95 -3.96 20.83 -1.73
CA GLU A 95 -4.96 20.98 -0.65
C GLU A 95 -6.31 20.34 -1.01
N SER A 96 -6.72 20.42 -2.28
CA SER A 96 -7.98 19.84 -2.77
C SER A 96 -7.99 18.32 -2.90
N ALA A 97 -6.81 17.68 -2.85
CA ALA A 97 -6.62 16.24 -3.05
C ALA A 97 -6.03 15.59 -1.79
N ILE A 98 -6.51 16.03 -0.61
CA ILE A 98 -5.97 15.63 0.68
C ILE A 98 -6.12 14.12 0.93
N ASP A 99 -7.09 13.47 0.31
CA ASP A 99 -7.29 12.02 0.31
C ASP A 99 -6.05 11.25 -0.19
N LYS A 100 -5.29 11.84 -1.13
CA LYS A 100 -4.04 11.26 -1.63
C LYS A 100 -2.91 11.22 -0.60
N MET A 101 -3.06 11.88 0.54
CA MET A 101 -2.12 11.74 1.66
C MET A 101 -2.12 10.34 2.26
N ILE A 102 -3.25 9.62 2.22
CA ILE A 102 -3.35 8.26 2.77
C ILE A 102 -2.41 7.30 2.03
N PRO A 103 -2.50 7.11 0.69
CA PRO A 103 -1.58 6.23 -0.02
C PRO A 103 -0.12 6.72 0.04
N PHE A 104 0.11 8.03 0.06
CA PHE A 104 1.46 8.61 0.25
C PHE A 104 2.05 8.20 1.61
N SER A 105 1.25 8.31 2.69
CA SER A 105 1.63 7.89 4.04
C SER A 105 2.01 6.42 4.10
N VAL A 106 1.18 5.54 3.53
CA VAL A 106 1.47 4.10 3.46
C VAL A 106 2.78 3.83 2.71
N LYS A 107 3.02 4.52 1.59
CA LYS A 107 4.26 4.34 0.81
C LYS A 107 5.50 4.81 1.57
N VAL A 108 5.46 5.97 2.23
CA VAL A 108 6.57 6.48 3.05
C VAL A 108 6.83 5.56 4.25
N LYS A 109 5.76 5.06 4.90
CA LYS A 109 5.88 4.08 5.99
C LYS A 109 6.53 2.78 5.56
N ASN A 110 6.09 2.23 4.43
CA ASN A 110 6.67 1.02 3.87
C ASN A 110 8.15 1.22 3.52
N LEU A 111 8.52 2.37 2.95
CA LEU A 111 9.92 2.72 2.71
C LEU A 111 10.73 2.75 4.02
N ALA A 112 10.23 3.42 5.06
CA ALA A 112 10.94 3.54 6.32
C ALA A 112 11.19 2.16 6.96
N VAL A 113 10.16 1.30 7.00
CA VAL A 113 10.27 -0.08 7.50
C VAL A 113 11.25 -0.90 6.64
N PHE A 114 11.15 -0.79 5.32
CA PHE A 114 12.06 -1.48 4.41
C PHE A 114 13.52 -1.07 4.65
N LEU A 115 13.81 0.24 4.71
CA LEU A 115 15.16 0.75 4.97
C LEU A 115 15.72 0.27 6.31
N GLN A 116 14.87 0.14 7.34
CA GLN A 116 15.29 -0.47 8.62
C GLN A 116 15.66 -1.95 8.44
N SER A 117 14.86 -2.72 7.70
CA SER A 117 15.08 -4.16 7.50
C SER A 117 16.36 -4.49 6.75
N VAL A 118 16.83 -3.58 5.89
CA VAL A 118 18.06 -3.75 5.09
C VAL A 118 19.26 -2.98 5.66
N ASN A 119 19.19 -2.51 6.92
CA ASN A 119 20.22 -1.71 7.58
C ASN A 119 20.60 -0.41 6.83
N GLY A 120 19.67 0.18 6.08
CA GLY A 120 19.85 1.39 5.28
C GLY A 120 19.76 2.69 6.09
N GLN A 121 20.43 2.78 7.24
CA GLN A 121 20.35 3.94 8.14
C GLN A 121 20.77 5.25 7.47
N GLN A 122 21.75 5.20 6.58
CA GLN A 122 22.19 6.36 5.79
C GLN A 122 21.07 6.95 4.92
N HIS A 123 20.10 6.15 4.50
CA HIS A 123 18.96 6.63 3.73
C HIS A 123 17.87 7.20 4.63
N LEU A 124 17.65 6.61 5.82
CA LEU A 124 16.69 7.12 6.80
C LEU A 124 17.07 8.51 7.33
N CYS A 125 18.37 8.77 7.47
CA CYS A 125 18.92 10.03 7.93
C CYS A 125 19.25 11.01 6.79
N ASN A 126 18.84 10.73 5.55
CA ASN A 126 19.16 11.58 4.41
C ASN A 126 18.26 12.84 4.40
N PRO A 127 18.79 14.05 4.67
CA PRO A 127 17.99 15.27 4.75
C PRO A 127 17.41 15.67 3.38
N THR A 128 18.14 15.44 2.28
CA THR A 128 17.68 15.75 0.93
C THR A 128 16.47 14.89 0.54
N LEU A 129 16.51 13.59 0.86
CA LEU A 129 15.37 12.71 0.63
C LEU A 129 14.17 13.12 1.49
N LEU A 130 14.40 13.52 2.74
CA LEU A 130 13.34 14.05 3.60
C LEU A 130 12.71 15.32 2.99
N GLU A 131 13.51 16.28 2.53
CA GLU A 131 13.05 17.49 1.87
C GLU A 131 12.25 17.19 0.59
N GLU A 132 12.70 16.24 -0.23
CA GLU A 132 11.97 15.78 -1.43
C GLU A 132 10.58 15.23 -1.07
N LEU A 133 10.48 14.44 0.00
CA LEU A 133 9.22 13.85 0.47
C LEU A 133 8.29 14.91 1.07
N VAL A 134 8.81 15.82 1.90
CA VAL A 134 8.07 16.98 2.42
C VAL A 134 7.60 17.87 1.27
N GLY A 135 8.41 17.98 0.21
CA GLY A 135 8.10 18.71 -1.02
C GLY A 135 6.79 18.27 -1.68
N LYS A 136 6.39 17.00 -1.51
CA LYS A 136 5.15 16.43 -2.05
C LYS A 136 3.89 16.89 -1.32
N LEU A 137 4.01 17.46 -0.12
CA LEU A 137 2.89 17.84 0.71
C LEU A 137 2.27 19.19 0.32
N PRO A 138 0.97 19.39 0.59
CA PRO A 138 0.36 20.71 0.51
C PRO A 138 0.98 21.68 1.53
N MET A 139 0.86 22.99 1.31
CA MET A 139 1.54 24.01 2.13
C MET A 139 1.09 23.96 3.60
N SER A 140 -0.20 23.73 3.85
CA SER A 140 -0.75 23.55 5.19
C SER A 140 0.01 22.47 5.96
N LYS A 141 0.28 21.33 5.31
CA LYS A 141 0.96 20.18 5.91
C LYS A 141 2.47 20.34 6.00
N LYS A 142 3.08 21.15 5.12
CA LYS A 142 4.49 21.55 5.28
C LYS A 142 4.70 22.36 6.56
N LEU A 143 3.79 23.30 6.86
CA LEU A 143 3.84 24.09 8.09
C LEU A 143 3.63 23.22 9.33
N ASP A 144 2.63 22.32 9.29
CA ASP A 144 2.38 21.36 10.37
C ASP A 144 3.62 20.50 10.65
N TRP A 145 4.25 19.95 9.58
CA TRP A 145 5.48 19.19 9.71
C TRP A 145 6.63 20.03 10.25
N ALA A 146 6.82 21.25 9.75
CA ALA A 146 7.89 22.13 10.22
C ALA A 146 7.82 22.35 11.75
N LYS A 147 6.61 22.59 12.28
CA LYS A 147 6.35 22.73 13.71
C LYS A 147 6.68 21.45 14.50
N THR A 148 6.35 20.27 13.97
CA THR A 148 6.71 19.00 14.62
C THR A 148 8.20 18.74 14.55
N SER A 149 8.82 18.98 13.39
CA SER A 149 10.24 18.71 13.17
C SER A 149 11.17 19.59 14.00
N SER A 150 10.75 20.81 14.37
CA SER A 150 11.57 21.71 15.19
C SER A 150 11.81 21.18 16.61
N THR A 151 11.01 20.22 17.08
CA THR A 151 11.19 19.60 18.40
C THR A 151 12.07 18.35 18.37
N ILE A 152 12.51 17.91 17.19
CA ILE A 152 13.28 16.66 17.01
C ILE A 152 14.78 16.99 16.95
N GLN A 153 15.59 16.24 17.71
CA GLN A 153 17.03 16.43 17.82
C GLN A 153 17.79 15.11 17.54
N PRO A 154 19.00 15.15 16.96
CA PRO A 154 19.67 16.35 16.43
C PRO A 154 19.05 16.84 15.11
N TYR A 155 18.45 15.94 14.33
CA TYR A 155 17.76 16.24 13.07
C TYR A 155 16.60 15.27 12.87
N PRO A 156 15.49 15.70 12.24
CA PRO A 156 14.40 14.81 11.87
C PRO A 156 14.83 13.79 10.81
N THR A 157 14.29 12.58 10.91
CA THR A 157 14.54 11.48 9.97
C THR A 157 13.30 11.12 9.17
N ILE A 158 13.47 10.28 8.14
CA ILE A 158 12.35 9.70 7.38
C ILE A 158 11.45 8.84 8.29
N LYS A 159 12.00 8.23 9.34
CA LYS A 159 11.21 7.47 10.33
C LYS A 159 10.27 8.40 11.10
N ASP A 160 10.77 9.54 11.53
CA ASP A 160 9.96 10.53 12.26
C ASP A 160 8.88 11.10 11.35
N PHE A 161 9.26 11.44 10.12
CA PHE A 161 8.32 11.90 9.09
C PHE A 161 7.23 10.87 8.79
N SER A 162 7.60 9.61 8.60
CA SER A 162 6.66 8.49 8.43
C SER A 162 5.68 8.38 9.60
N THR A 163 6.16 8.56 10.83
CA THR A 163 5.33 8.43 12.04
C THR A 163 4.31 9.57 12.11
N TRP A 164 4.77 10.81 11.90
CA TRP A 164 3.90 11.98 11.82
C TRP A 164 2.86 11.85 10.70
N LEU A 165 3.29 11.48 9.50
CA LEU A 165 2.44 11.35 8.32
C LEU A 165 1.40 10.24 8.46
N SER A 166 1.70 9.18 9.21
CA SER A 166 0.73 8.14 9.58
C SER A 166 -0.40 8.74 10.42
N GLY A 167 -0.06 9.54 11.44
CA GLY A 167 -1.07 10.24 12.25
C GLY A 167 -1.93 11.20 11.44
N VAL A 168 -1.35 11.90 10.47
CA VAL A 168 -2.12 12.76 9.56
C VAL A 168 -3.09 11.94 8.71
N ALA A 169 -2.65 10.80 8.15
CA ALA A 169 -3.52 9.93 7.37
C ALA A 169 -4.67 9.36 8.20
N ASP A 170 -4.41 8.96 9.45
CA ASP A 170 -5.43 8.45 10.38
C ASP A 170 -6.51 9.50 10.67
N LEU A 171 -6.11 10.78 10.85
CA LEU A 171 -7.05 11.90 11.00
C LEU A 171 -7.91 12.09 9.74
N ILE A 172 -7.31 12.03 8.55
CA ILE A 172 -8.05 12.17 7.28
C ILE A 172 -9.06 11.05 7.12
N CYS A 173 -8.68 9.79 7.39
CA CYS A 173 -9.59 8.64 7.38
C CYS A 173 -10.79 8.87 8.32
N THR A 174 -10.51 9.29 9.55
CA THR A 174 -11.56 9.53 10.57
C THR A 174 -12.57 10.59 10.13
N VAL A 175 -12.10 11.70 9.53
CA VAL A 175 -12.96 12.77 9.02
C VAL A 175 -13.81 12.29 7.83
N GLN A 176 -13.21 11.52 6.92
CA GLN A 176 -13.92 10.99 5.76
C GLN A 176 -14.99 9.95 6.14
N ASP A 177 -14.70 9.08 7.11
CA ASP A 177 -15.66 8.07 7.57
C ASP A 177 -16.83 8.72 8.32
N SER A 178 -16.56 9.78 9.10
CA SER A 178 -17.60 10.59 9.75
C SER A 178 -18.50 11.32 8.73
N GLY A 179 -18.00 11.61 7.53
CA GLY A 179 -18.80 12.15 6.43
C GLY A 179 -19.64 11.11 5.69
N ARG A 180 -19.27 9.83 5.75
CA ARG A 180 -19.98 8.72 5.08
C ARG A 180 -21.20 8.23 5.86
N THR A 181 -21.20 8.36 7.18
CA THR A 181 -22.33 7.96 8.04
C THR A 181 -23.58 8.82 7.88
N HIS A 182 -23.52 9.92 7.11
CA HIS A 182 -24.68 10.76 6.79
C HIS A 182 -25.34 10.47 5.42
N SER A 183 -24.91 9.43 4.67
CA SER A 183 -25.49 9.09 3.35
C SER A 183 -26.17 7.72 3.24
N THR A 184 -26.41 7.03 4.35
CA THR A 184 -27.33 5.87 4.35
C THR A 184 -28.56 6.20 5.17
N GLU A 185 -29.44 7.06 4.61
CA GLU A 185 -30.85 6.86 4.87
C GLU A 185 -31.20 5.45 4.37
N PRO A 186 -31.72 4.54 5.22
CA PRO A 186 -32.31 3.33 4.70
C PRO A 186 -33.54 3.80 3.93
N LYS A 187 -33.55 3.59 2.60
CA LYS A 187 -34.78 3.66 1.82
C LYS A 187 -35.76 2.68 2.45
N ARG A 188 -36.61 3.15 3.38
CA ARG A 188 -37.85 2.48 3.74
C ARG A 188 -38.63 2.38 2.44
N ARG A 189 -38.58 1.22 1.79
CA ARG A 189 -39.63 0.81 0.86
C ARG A 189 -40.91 0.77 1.68
N VAL A 190 -41.66 1.87 1.66
CA VAL A 190 -43.07 1.84 2.04
C VAL A 190 -43.75 1.04 0.93
N LEU A 191 -43.98 -0.24 1.19
CA LEU A 191 -44.96 -1.02 0.45
C LEU A 191 -46.31 -0.37 0.73
N LEU A 192 -46.81 0.42 -0.23
CA LEU A 192 -48.22 0.81 -0.26
C LEU A 192 -49.01 -0.47 -0.53
N GLN A 193 -49.44 -1.16 0.53
CA GLN A 193 -50.50 -2.15 0.42
C GLN A 193 -51.79 -1.38 0.12
N THR A 194 -52.31 -1.60 -1.08
CA THR A 194 -53.65 -1.16 -1.48
C THR A 194 -54.69 -1.81 -0.58
N ALA A 195 -55.21 -1.06 0.38
CA ALA A 195 -56.45 -1.37 1.06
C ALA A 195 -57.45 -0.24 0.74
N ASN A 196 -58.40 -0.61 -0.12
CA ASN A 196 -59.55 0.18 -0.53
C ASN A 196 -60.38 0.55 0.72
N ASN A 197 -60.42 1.83 1.09
CA ASN A 197 -61.43 2.34 2.01
C ASN A 197 -61.72 3.80 1.65
N ALA A 198 -62.90 4.02 1.10
CA ALA A 198 -63.44 5.34 0.83
C ALA A 198 -63.56 6.12 2.16
N ARG A 199 -62.71 7.12 2.34
CA ARG A 199 -62.89 8.17 3.35
C ARG A 199 -62.92 9.48 2.58
N GLU A 200 -64.05 10.19 2.65
CA GLU A 200 -64.20 11.53 2.09
C GLU A 200 -63.14 12.43 2.72
N ILE A 201 -62.21 12.93 1.90
CA ILE A 201 -61.16 13.83 2.34
C ILE A 201 -61.80 15.22 2.46
N LEU A 202 -62.03 15.65 3.70
CA LEU A 202 -62.50 17.00 4.02
C LEU A 202 -61.30 17.93 4.23
N CYS A 203 -61.41 19.17 3.74
CA CYS A 203 -60.39 20.19 3.89
C CYS A 203 -60.15 20.49 5.39
N PRO A 204 -58.91 20.47 5.89
CA PRO A 204 -58.63 20.67 7.31
C PRO A 204 -58.88 22.12 7.80
N LEU A 205 -59.16 23.07 6.90
CA LEU A 205 -59.42 24.47 7.23
C LEU A 205 -60.92 24.75 7.43
N CYS A 206 -61.77 24.27 6.51
CA CYS A 206 -63.21 24.56 6.52
C CYS A 206 -64.09 23.30 6.67
N HIS A 207 -63.49 22.11 6.70
CA HIS A 207 -64.17 20.82 6.83
C HIS A 207 -65.15 20.49 5.69
N VAL A 208 -64.95 21.07 4.50
CA VAL A 208 -65.73 20.79 3.27
C VAL A 208 -64.86 19.99 2.28
N GLY A 209 -65.47 19.15 1.45
CA GLY A 209 -64.78 18.26 0.51
C GLY A 209 -64.17 18.98 -0.70
N HIS A 210 -62.98 19.56 -0.53
CA HIS A 210 -62.14 20.08 -1.61
C HIS A 210 -60.65 20.01 -1.24
N HIS A 211 -59.76 20.25 -2.20
CA HIS A 211 -58.32 20.35 -1.95
C HIS A 211 -57.96 21.66 -1.24
N ILE A 212 -56.92 21.62 -0.40
CA ILE A 212 -56.51 22.75 0.46
C ILE A 212 -56.08 24.00 -0.33
N PHE A 213 -55.65 23.82 -1.57
CA PHE A 213 -55.25 24.93 -2.46
C PHE A 213 -56.45 25.67 -3.06
N ASP A 214 -57.64 25.06 -3.01
CA ASP A 214 -58.89 25.62 -3.51
C ASP A 214 -59.76 26.20 -2.38
N CYS A 215 -59.17 26.39 -1.18
CA CYS A 215 -59.85 26.91 0.02
C CYS A 215 -59.96 28.44 0.04
#